data_AF-A0A8F7KTZ6-F1
#
_entry.id   AF-A0A8F7KTZ6-F1
#
_cell.length_a   1.000
_cell.length_b   1.000
_cell.length_c   1.000
_cell.angle_alpha   90.00
_cell.angle_beta   90.00
_cell.angle_gamma   90.00
#
_symmetry.space_group_name_H-M   'P 1'
#
loop_
_entity.id
_entity.type
_entity.pdbx_description
1 polymer ?
#
loop_
_entity_poly.entity_id
_entity_poly.type
_entity_poly.pdbx_seq_one_letter_code
_entity_poly.pdbx_strand_id
1 'polypeptide(L)'
;MVSLLEELERREAAIRERVGELRQQVAELSDQLAAFEEMLAQVEVARMVVREILDDAAADEVVPRKDAGPAQAEAGSPIGVVTVPPWEPGMGISVLSEGYREVVGVLQAAGVNGHVVLPRGGQ
;
A
#
# COMPACT_ATOMS: atom_id res chain seq x y z
N MET A 1 -15.77 38.22 49.38
CA MET A 1 -16.30 38.90 48.18
C MET A 1 -15.09 39.19 47.30
N VAL A 2 -14.96 38.50 46.18
CA VAL A 2 -13.88 38.73 45.20
C VAL A 2 -14.28 39.89 44.30
N SER A 3 -13.31 40.73 43.93
CA SER A 3 -13.56 41.86 43.03
C SER A 3 -13.86 41.38 41.60
N LEU A 4 -14.72 42.11 40.88
CA LEU A 4 -15.01 41.83 39.47
C LEU A 4 -13.73 41.77 38.62
N LEU A 5 -12.72 42.61 38.93
CA LEU A 5 -11.43 42.61 38.25
C LEU A 5 -10.66 41.31 38.46
N GLU A 6 -10.58 40.82 39.70
CA GLU A 6 -9.90 39.57 40.03
C GLU A 6 -10.56 38.36 39.36
N GLU A 7 -11.89 38.38 39.21
CA GLU A 7 -12.62 37.33 38.48
C GLU A 7 -12.35 37.39 36.97
N LEU A 8 -12.27 38.59 36.38
CA LEU A 8 -11.91 38.76 34.97
C LEU A 8 -10.48 38.29 34.69
N GLU A 9 -9.51 38.65 35.54
CA GLU A 9 -8.12 38.20 35.43
C GLU A 9 -8.02 36.67 35.48
N ARG A 10 -8.75 36.02 36.41
CA ARG A 10 -8.78 34.56 36.49
C ARG A 10 -9.34 33.91 35.23
N ARG A 11 -10.43 34.46 34.68
CA ARG A 11 -11.03 33.95 33.43
C ARG A 11 -10.10 34.16 32.24
N GLU A 12 -9.47 35.32 32.16
CA GLU A 12 -8.51 35.62 31.10
C GLU A 12 -7.31 34.67 31.16
N ALA A 13 -6.78 34.40 32.36
CA ALA A 13 -5.71 33.43 32.56
C ALA A 13 -6.12 32.01 32.10
N ALA A 14 -7.30 31.53 32.50
CA ALA A 14 -7.82 30.24 32.07
C ALA A 14 -8.02 30.14 30.54
N ILE A 15 -8.48 31.22 29.91
CA ILE A 15 -8.63 31.27 28.44
C ILE A 15 -7.24 31.22 27.78
N ARG A 16 -6.26 31.99 28.27
CA ARG A 16 -4.90 31.97 27.72
C ARG A 16 -4.25 30.60 27.83
N GLU A 17 -4.41 29.94 28.97
CA GLU A 17 -3.95 28.56 29.18
C GLU A 17 -4.59 27.63 28.15
N ARG A 18 -5.92 27.64 28.03
CA ARG A 18 -6.63 26.79 27.06
C ARG A 18 -6.22 27.05 25.62
N VAL A 19 -5.98 28.32 25.26
CA VAL A 19 -5.46 28.69 23.94
C VAL A 19 -4.05 28.15 23.73
N GLY A 20 -3.19 28.17 24.75
CA GLY A 20 -1.86 27.57 24.72
C GLY A 20 -1.91 26.07 24.45
N GLU A 21 -2.73 25.34 25.21
CA GLU A 21 -2.95 23.90 25.02
C GLU A 21 -3.47 23.58 23.61
N LEU A 22 -4.43 24.36 23.11
CA LEU A 22 -4.97 24.17 21.76
C LEU A 22 -3.90 24.39 20.69
N ARG A 23 -3.04 25.40 20.84
CA ARG A 23 -1.93 25.63 19.91
C ARG A 23 -0.94 24.49 19.90
N GLN A 24 -0.64 23.91 21.06
CA GLN A 24 0.24 22.74 21.15
C GLN A 24 -0.38 21.51 20.47
N GLN A 25 -1.66 21.25 20.71
CA GLN A 25 -2.39 20.16 20.02
C GLN A 25 -2.43 20.37 18.51
N VAL A 26 -2.64 21.61 18.03
CA VAL A 26 -2.60 21.92 16.59
C VAL A 26 -1.23 21.63 16.00
N ALA A 27 -0.15 22.01 16.69
CA ALA A 27 1.21 21.72 16.22
C ALA A 27 1.45 20.21 16.12
N GLU A 28 1.10 19.45 17.17
CA GLU A 28 1.24 17.99 17.17
C GLU A 28 0.43 17.32 16.06
N LEU A 29 -0.83 17.72 15.87
CA LEU A 29 -1.67 17.18 14.80
C LEU A 29 -1.16 17.56 13.41
N SER A 30 -0.57 18.75 13.27
CA SER A 30 0.01 19.21 12.01
C SER A 30 1.26 18.39 11.66
N ASP A 31 2.11 18.08 12.65
CA ASP A 31 3.28 17.21 12.45
C ASP A 31 2.86 15.79 12.07
N GLN A 32 1.84 15.24 12.73
CA GLN A 32 1.28 13.93 12.38
C GLN A 32 0.70 13.93 10.96
N LEU A 33 -0.06 14.98 10.59
CA LEU A 33 -0.63 15.11 9.26
C LEU A 33 0.47 15.15 8.19
N ALA A 34 1.51 15.96 8.39
CA ALA A 34 2.63 16.05 7.46
C ALA A 34 3.31 14.69 7.23
N ALA A 35 3.50 13.90 8.30
CA ALA A 35 4.04 12.55 8.19
C ALA A 35 3.14 11.61 7.37
N PHE A 36 1.81 11.69 7.55
CA PHE A 36 0.86 10.92 6.75
C PHE A 36 0.83 11.36 5.28
N GLU A 37 0.91 12.66 5.02
CA GLU A 37 0.98 13.20 3.66
C GLU A 37 2.26 12.73 2.95
N GLU A 38 3.40 12.68 3.64
CA GLU A 38 4.64 12.14 3.09
C GLU A 38 4.51 10.65 2.76
N MET A 39 3.96 9.84 3.68
CA MET A 39 3.71 8.42 3.42
C MET A 39 2.75 8.21 2.23
N LEU A 40 1.71 9.04 2.12
CA LEU A 40 0.78 9.00 1.00
C LEU A 40 1.50 9.30 -0.31
N ALA A 41 2.31 10.36 -0.36
CA ALA A 41 3.09 10.72 -1.54
C ALA A 41 4.02 9.57 -1.98
N GLN A 42 4.65 8.87 -1.03
CA GLN A 42 5.48 7.70 -1.35
C GLN A 42 4.65 6.56 -1.99
N VAL A 43 3.45 6.29 -1.48
CA VAL A 43 2.55 5.27 -2.06
C VAL A 43 2.08 5.67 -3.45
N GLU A 44 1.79 6.95 -3.68
CA GLU A 44 1.42 7.46 -5.00
C GLU A 44 2.55 7.28 -6.02
N VAL A 45 3.79 7.58 -5.64
CA VAL A 45 4.98 7.32 -6.46
C VAL A 45 5.12 5.83 -6.74
N ALA A 46 5.03 4.97 -5.72
CA ALA A 46 5.13 3.53 -5.91
C ALA A 46 4.05 3.01 -6.88
N ARG A 47 2.82 3.51 -6.79
CA ARG A 47 1.73 3.16 -7.71
C ARG A 47 2.01 3.63 -9.13
N MET A 48 2.60 4.81 -9.31
CA MET A 48 3.01 5.31 -10.61
C MET A 48 4.06 4.40 -11.24
N VAL A 49 5.10 4.03 -10.48
CA VAL A 49 6.16 3.12 -10.95
C VAL A 49 5.61 1.74 -11.30
N VAL A 50 4.72 1.18 -10.48
CA VAL A 50 4.07 -0.11 -10.79
C VAL A 50 3.28 -0.02 -12.09
N ARG A 51 2.57 1.08 -12.34
CA ARG A 51 1.83 1.27 -13.59
C ARG A 51 2.77 1.33 -14.79
N GLU A 52 3.86 2.08 -14.70
CA GLU A 52 4.88 2.20 -15.75
C GLU A 52 5.46 0.83 -16.12
N ILE A 53 5.85 0.02 -15.13
CA ILE A 53 6.38 -1.33 -15.37
C ILE A 53 5.34 -2.23 -16.04
N LEU A 54 4.07 -2.15 -15.62
CA LEU A 54 2.99 -2.95 -16.22
C LEU A 54 2.68 -2.52 -17.65
N ASP A 55 2.73 -1.22 -17.94
CA ASP A 55 2.53 -0.68 -19.30
C ASP A 55 3.70 -1.09 -20.22
N ASP A 56 4.94 -1.06 -19.73
CA ASP A 56 6.13 -1.54 -20.46
C ASP A 56 6.05 -3.06 -20.73
N ALA A 57 5.66 -3.86 -19.74
CA ALA A 57 5.48 -5.31 -19.91
C ALA A 57 4.39 -5.63 -20.95
N ALA A 58 3.28 -4.89 -20.95
CA ALA A 58 2.25 -5.03 -21.96
C ALA A 58 2.74 -4.60 -23.37
N ALA A 59 3.64 -3.62 -23.46
CA ALA A 59 4.24 -3.20 -24.73
C ALA A 59 5.22 -4.25 -25.28
N ASP A 60 6.00 -4.92 -24.41
CA ASP A 60 6.92 -6.01 -24.80
C ASP A 60 6.18 -7.25 -25.31
N GLU A 61 4.99 -7.58 -24.76
CA GLU A 61 4.14 -8.65 -25.28
C GLU A 61 3.57 -8.36 -26.68
N VAL A 62 3.45 -7.07 -27.06
CA VAL A 62 2.86 -6.64 -28.34
C VAL A 62 3.88 -6.59 -29.47
N VAL A 63 5.18 -6.79 -29.22
CA VAL A 63 6.17 -6.93 -30.30
C VAL A 63 5.86 -8.22 -31.07
N PRO A 64 5.31 -8.15 -32.30
CA PRO A 64 4.95 -9.35 -33.00
C PRO A 64 6.26 -10.03 -33.39
N ARG A 65 6.50 -11.22 -32.82
CA ARG A 65 7.46 -12.18 -33.36
C ARG A 65 7.04 -12.44 -34.80
N LYS A 66 7.61 -11.67 -35.72
CA LYS A 66 7.38 -11.79 -37.17
C LYS A 66 8.11 -13.04 -37.63
N ASP A 67 7.52 -14.20 -37.37
CA ASP A 67 7.80 -15.44 -38.06
C ASP A 67 6.52 -16.31 -38.14
N ALA A 68 5.88 -16.18 -39.30
CA ALA A 68 5.12 -17.18 -40.06
C ALA A 68 3.87 -17.87 -39.46
N GLY A 69 2.70 -17.52 -40.02
CA GLY A 69 1.60 -18.46 -40.28
C GLY A 69 0.20 -17.95 -39.93
N PRO A 70 -0.79 -17.91 -40.86
CA PRO A 70 -2.14 -17.45 -40.55
C PRO A 70 -2.95 -18.59 -39.92
N ALA A 71 -3.27 -18.48 -38.63
CA ALA A 71 -4.29 -19.30 -37.98
C ALA A 71 -5.19 -18.44 -37.09
N GLN A 72 -6.32 -18.07 -37.68
CA GLN A 72 -7.67 -18.06 -37.08
C GLN A 72 -7.86 -17.29 -35.76
N ALA A 73 -8.61 -16.19 -35.89
CA ALA A 73 -9.32 -15.55 -34.79
C ALA A 73 -10.40 -16.50 -34.24
N GLU A 74 -10.26 -16.92 -32.98
CA GLU A 74 -11.30 -17.57 -32.21
C GLU A 74 -11.24 -17.03 -30.77
N ALA A 75 -12.35 -16.39 -30.38
CA ALA A 75 -12.88 -16.24 -29.02
C ALA A 75 -12.03 -15.56 -27.93
N GLY A 76 -12.60 -14.49 -27.36
CA GLY A 76 -12.10 -13.81 -26.18
C GLY A 76 -11.76 -14.77 -25.04
N SER A 77 -10.51 -14.74 -24.63
CA SER A 77 -10.03 -15.44 -23.44
C SER A 77 -10.62 -14.75 -22.21
N PRO A 78 -11.46 -15.42 -21.39
CA PRO A 78 -11.75 -14.89 -20.07
C PRO A 78 -10.42 -14.91 -19.33
N ILE A 79 -9.99 -13.76 -18.82
CA ILE A 79 -8.91 -13.66 -17.83
C ILE A 79 -9.17 -14.77 -16.81
N GLY A 80 -8.36 -15.83 -16.90
CA GLY A 80 -8.55 -17.02 -16.10
C GLY A 80 -8.40 -16.61 -14.66
N VAL A 81 -9.49 -16.66 -13.89
CA VAL A 81 -9.41 -16.64 -12.44
C VAL A 81 -8.71 -17.93 -12.06
N VAL A 82 -7.38 -17.86 -11.97
CA VAL A 82 -6.57 -18.91 -11.37
C VAL A 82 -6.88 -18.84 -9.89
N THR A 83 -7.90 -19.60 -9.48
CA THR A 83 -8.18 -19.84 -8.07
C THR A 83 -6.99 -20.59 -7.49
N VAL A 84 -6.11 -19.86 -6.81
CA VAL A 84 -5.07 -20.47 -5.98
C VAL A 84 -5.78 -21.32 -4.92
N PRO A 85 -5.42 -22.61 -4.75
CA PRO A 85 -5.97 -23.43 -3.70
C PRO A 85 -5.79 -22.74 -2.33
N PRO A 86 -6.76 -22.86 -1.39
CA PRO A 86 -6.57 -22.34 -0.05
C PRO A 86 -5.30 -22.95 0.56
N TRP A 87 -4.42 -22.09 1.06
CA TRP A 87 -3.08 -22.48 1.48
C TRP A 87 -3.11 -23.26 2.80
N GLU A 88 -2.61 -24.51 2.79
CA GLU A 88 -2.45 -25.33 4.00
C GLU A 88 -0.98 -25.34 4.48
N PRO A 89 -0.73 -25.37 5.81
CA PRO A 89 0.62 -25.49 6.35
C PRO A 89 1.30 -26.77 5.85
N GLY A 90 2.43 -26.63 5.15
CA GLY A 90 3.17 -27.75 4.55
C GLY A 90 3.05 -27.84 3.01
N MET A 91 2.23 -27.00 2.38
CA MET A 91 2.15 -26.90 0.93
C MET A 91 3.39 -26.19 0.35
N GLY A 92 4.06 -26.82 -0.61
CA GLY A 92 5.28 -26.29 -1.25
C GLY A 92 4.98 -25.35 -2.42
N ILE A 93 5.97 -24.54 -2.80
CA ILE A 93 5.92 -23.57 -3.90
C ILE A 93 5.54 -24.22 -5.24
N SER A 94 5.79 -25.52 -5.40
CA SER A 94 5.41 -26.31 -6.58
C SER A 94 3.90 -26.38 -6.86
N VAL A 95 3.04 -26.02 -5.90
CA VAL A 95 1.58 -25.99 -6.08
C VAL A 95 1.10 -24.64 -6.63
N LEU A 96 1.95 -23.60 -6.60
CA LEU A 96 1.63 -22.30 -7.18
C LEU A 96 1.61 -22.37 -8.71
N SER A 97 0.88 -21.45 -9.35
CA SER A 97 0.96 -21.24 -10.79
C SER A 97 2.35 -20.73 -11.19
N GLU A 98 2.73 -20.99 -12.45
CA GLU A 98 4.07 -20.70 -12.98
C GLU A 98 4.51 -19.24 -12.74
N GLY A 99 3.63 -18.27 -13.02
CA GLY A 99 3.93 -16.85 -12.78
C GLY A 99 4.15 -16.49 -11.30
N TYR A 100 3.49 -17.17 -10.35
CA TYR A 100 3.73 -16.93 -8.94
C TYR A 100 5.04 -17.57 -8.45
N ARG A 101 5.43 -18.72 -9.03
CA ARG A 101 6.73 -19.35 -8.73
C ARG A 101 7.89 -18.49 -9.20
N GLU A 102 7.75 -17.84 -10.34
CA GLU A 102 8.77 -16.93 -10.87
C GLU A 102 9.01 -15.75 -9.92
N VAL A 103 7.94 -15.08 -9.48
CA VAL A 103 8.02 -13.98 -8.50
C VAL A 103 8.67 -14.44 -7.19
N VAL A 104 8.24 -15.59 -6.64
CA VAL A 104 8.84 -16.16 -5.41
C VAL A 104 10.31 -16.54 -5.62
N GLY A 105 10.67 -17.03 -6.80
CA GLY A 105 12.06 -17.34 -7.16
C GLY A 105 12.95 -16.09 -7.18
N VAL A 106 12.46 -14.99 -7.76
CA VAL A 106 13.16 -13.70 -7.78
C VAL A 106 13.34 -13.14 -6.35
N LEU A 107 12.31 -13.24 -5.50
CA LEU A 107 12.37 -12.82 -4.09
C LEU A 107 13.39 -13.62 -3.28
N GLN A 108 13.45 -14.94 -3.48
CA GLN A 108 14.45 -15.79 -2.82
C GLN A 108 15.88 -15.53 -3.33
N ALA A 109 16.05 -15.31 -4.63
CA ALA A 109 17.35 -14.95 -5.21
C ALA A 109 17.87 -13.60 -4.70
N ALA A 110 16.97 -12.68 -4.34
CA ALA A 110 17.30 -11.40 -3.72
C ALA A 110 17.66 -11.51 -2.22
N GLY A 111 17.70 -12.71 -1.64
CA GLY A 111 18.02 -12.93 -0.22
C GLY A 111 16.92 -12.47 0.75
N VAL A 112 15.74 -12.12 0.23
CA VAL A 112 14.55 -11.85 1.02
C VAL A 112 13.98 -13.21 1.43
N ASN A 113 14.46 -13.74 2.56
CA ASN A 113 13.81 -14.85 3.26
C ASN A 113 12.48 -14.33 3.84
N GLY A 114 11.51 -14.10 2.96
CA GLY A 114 10.15 -13.76 3.32
C GLY A 114 9.53 -14.96 4.01
N HIS A 115 9.67 -15.03 5.34
CA HIS A 115 8.68 -15.74 6.13
C HIS A 115 7.36 -15.04 5.81
N VAL A 116 6.54 -15.67 4.98
CA VAL A 116 5.21 -15.17 4.63
C VAL A 116 4.38 -15.16 5.92
N VAL A 117 4.44 -14.07 6.66
CA VAL A 117 3.61 -13.82 7.85
C VAL A 117 2.24 -13.44 7.33
N LEU A 118 1.38 -14.44 7.18
CA LEU A 118 -0.03 -14.22 6.83
C LEU A 118 -0.79 -13.70 8.05
N PRO A 119 -1.79 -12.82 7.84
CA PRO A 119 -2.64 -12.33 8.90
C PRO A 119 -3.33 -13.50 9.59
N ARG A 120 -3.24 -13.53 10.91
CA ARG A 120 -3.95 -14.46 11.79
C ARG A 120 -5.45 -14.23 11.61
N GLY A 121 -6.06 -15.00 10.71
CA GLY A 121 -7.52 -15.06 10.56
C GLY A 121 -8.11 -15.56 11.87
N GLY A 122 -8.81 -14.67 12.57
CA GLY A 122 -9.58 -15.02 13.74
C GLY A 122 -10.77 -15.91 13.36
N GLN A 123 -10.84 -17.07 14.00
CA GLN A 123 -12.04 -17.48 14.71
C GLN A 123 -11.64 -17.82 16.15
#